data_AF-A0A0E9M005-F1
#
_entry.id   AF-A0A0E9M005-F1
#
_cell.length_a   1.000
_cell.length_b   1.000
_cell.length_c   1.000
_cell.angle_alpha   90.00
_cell.angle_beta   90.00
_cell.angle_gamma   90.00
#
_symmetry.space_group_name_H-M   'P 1'
#
loop_
_entity.id
_entity.type
_entity.pdbx_description
1 polymer ?
#
loop_
_entity_poly.entity_id
_entity_poly.type
_entity_poly.pdbx_seq_one_letter_code
_entity_poly.pdbx_strand_id
1 'polypeptide(L)'
;MKFIAWILGILWLSVSAQAETGADLWLRYQRLPSELSASYSQTIRSVQFAGSDATMAAAKDEFLAAFEGLTGKAVQQVRRPAAATLLVGTTSEKVIADLGLEDELSRAGEEGYVLRTMDVKGGSMTVVAANSSAGALYGTFALLRRMQSGQSLENLAVVESPKYDLRLLNHWDNLDGTVERGYAGHSIFWNRTEEFSELEDFYRQYARANASIGINGTAINNVNANPDVLTAEYIQQFAQLADIFRPYNIRIYMSVNFASPAVIGGLENSDPLNPDVEAWWENKVAEIYRAIPDFGGFLVKANSEGQPGPMDYGRTHQDGANMLARVLQAHEGIVMWRAFVYEPGDDDRARQAYNEFMPFDGKFEDNVIVQVKNGPIDFQPREPFSPLFGAMQKTPVMLEFQITQEYLGFSDHLAYLSTMWKEVLDADTWAKGPGSTVARTTDGTLFPQTLTAIAGVANIGRDTTWTGHHLIQSNWYAFGRLAWDHQLSSEDIADEWIKMTLSHNPAFVGPLTDMMMRSREAWWII
;
A
#
# COMPACT_ATOMS: atom_id res chain seq x y z
N MET A 1 55.13 25.14 -3.08
CA MET A 1 53.96 25.92 -2.60
C MET A 1 52.77 25.91 -3.56
N LYS A 2 52.93 26.18 -4.87
CA LYS A 2 51.79 26.13 -5.82
C LYS A 2 51.10 24.76 -5.93
N PHE A 3 51.85 23.67 -5.82
CA PHE A 3 51.30 22.30 -5.89
C PHE A 3 50.46 21.91 -4.65
N ILE A 4 50.85 22.39 -3.47
CA ILE A 4 50.12 22.15 -2.21
C ILE A 4 48.82 22.98 -2.18
N ALA A 5 48.83 24.18 -2.75
CA ALA A 5 47.62 25.00 -2.91
C ALA A 5 46.62 24.38 -3.90
N TRP A 6 47.09 23.65 -4.92
CA TRP A 6 46.21 22.88 -5.83
C TRP A 6 45.62 21.65 -5.16
N ILE A 7 46.38 20.91 -4.35
CA ILE A 7 45.87 19.76 -3.59
C ILE A 7 44.88 20.20 -2.51
N LEU A 8 45.16 21.29 -1.79
CA LEU A 8 44.22 21.87 -0.83
C LEU A 8 42.98 22.45 -1.52
N GLY A 9 43.11 22.99 -2.73
CA GLY A 9 41.98 23.43 -3.56
C GLY A 9 41.11 22.29 -4.07
N ILE A 10 41.70 21.14 -4.43
CA ILE A 10 40.97 19.91 -4.80
C ILE A 10 40.31 19.27 -3.57
N LEU A 11 40.95 19.31 -2.39
CA LEU A 11 40.37 18.84 -1.13
C LEU A 11 39.26 19.75 -0.61
N TRP A 12 39.27 21.04 -0.92
CA TRP A 12 38.15 21.98 -0.65
C TRP A 12 37.04 21.94 -1.72
N LEU A 13 37.35 21.43 -2.92
CA LEU A 13 36.38 21.06 -3.96
C LEU A 13 35.78 19.67 -3.75
N SER A 14 36.15 18.96 -2.68
CA SER A 14 35.23 18.02 -2.01
C SER A 14 34.09 18.84 -1.39
N VAL A 15 33.29 19.46 -2.27
CA VAL A 15 31.94 19.88 -1.98
C VAL A 15 31.34 18.79 -1.13
N SER A 16 30.74 19.17 0.00
CA SER A 16 29.88 18.32 0.80
C SER A 16 28.71 17.86 -0.09
N ALA A 17 28.98 16.93 -1.00
CA ALA A 17 27.97 16.10 -1.60
C ALA A 17 27.53 15.19 -0.45
N GLN A 18 26.51 15.64 0.29
CA GLN A 18 25.74 14.70 1.08
C GLN A 18 25.10 13.76 0.05
N ALA A 19 25.67 12.57 -0.09
CA ALA A 19 25.12 11.56 -0.96
C ALA A 19 23.78 11.11 -0.36
N GLU A 20 22.72 11.19 -1.15
CA GLU A 20 21.43 10.59 -0.81
C GLU A 20 21.61 9.07 -0.68
N THR A 21 21.19 8.50 0.45
CA THR A 21 21.23 7.04 0.66
C THR A 21 19.96 6.35 0.17
N GLY A 22 18.90 7.11 -0.10
CA GLY A 22 17.57 6.58 -0.47
C GLY A 22 16.72 6.13 0.72
N ALA A 23 17.21 6.30 1.96
CA ALA A 23 16.50 5.88 3.18
C ALA A 23 15.17 6.61 3.41
N ASP A 24 15.09 7.88 3.00
CA ASP A 24 13.86 8.69 3.16
C ASP A 24 12.84 8.47 2.03
N LEU A 25 13.15 7.60 1.06
CA LEU A 25 12.30 7.31 -0.09
C LEU A 25 11.88 8.61 -0.81
N TRP A 26 10.59 8.81 -1.02
CA TRP A 26 10.01 10.02 -1.60
C TRP A 26 9.60 11.08 -0.55
N LEU A 27 9.77 10.79 0.76
CA LEU A 27 9.44 11.71 1.86
C LEU A 27 10.68 12.49 2.34
N ARG A 28 11.50 12.94 1.39
CA ARG A 28 12.82 13.56 1.63
C ARG A 28 12.77 14.91 2.33
N TYR A 29 11.66 15.64 2.19
CA TYR A 29 11.43 16.97 2.76
C TYR A 29 12.60 17.95 2.66
N GLN A 30 13.29 17.92 1.53
CA GLN A 30 14.41 18.82 1.28
C GLN A 30 13.95 20.21 0.89
N ARG A 31 14.81 21.19 1.16
CA ARG A 31 14.53 22.58 0.83
C ARG A 31 14.19 22.73 -0.65
N LEU A 32 12.97 23.19 -0.92
CA LEU A 32 12.50 23.44 -2.28
C LEU A 32 13.17 24.66 -2.91
N PRO A 33 13.14 24.80 -4.25
CA PRO A 33 13.53 26.02 -4.95
C PRO A 33 12.99 27.29 -4.26
N SER A 34 13.78 28.37 -4.28
CA SER A 34 13.50 29.59 -3.50
C SER A 34 12.11 30.16 -3.77
N GLU A 35 11.67 30.17 -5.03
CA GLU A 35 10.34 30.65 -5.44
C GLU A 35 9.21 29.82 -4.83
N LEU A 36 9.28 28.49 -4.94
CA LEU A 36 8.29 27.57 -4.36
C LEU A 36 8.25 27.68 -2.84
N SER A 37 9.43 27.61 -2.21
CA SER A 37 9.53 27.69 -0.75
C SER A 37 9.00 29.01 -0.18
N ALA A 38 9.22 30.14 -0.89
CA ALA A 38 8.68 31.44 -0.54
C ALA A 38 7.15 31.50 -0.73
N SER A 39 6.64 30.95 -1.83
CA SER A 39 5.19 30.88 -2.10
C SER A 39 4.44 30.10 -1.01
N TYR A 40 4.91 28.90 -0.66
CA TYR A 40 4.28 28.10 0.39
C TYR A 40 4.38 28.76 1.78
N SER A 41 5.53 29.37 2.09
CA SER A 41 5.74 30.19 3.30
C SER A 41 4.79 31.40 3.39
N GLN A 42 4.35 31.93 2.25
CA GLN A 42 3.38 33.04 2.22
C GLN A 42 1.96 32.53 2.39
N THR A 43 1.64 31.40 1.77
CA THR A 43 0.33 30.75 1.78
C THR A 43 0.00 30.16 3.15
N ILE A 44 0.98 29.55 3.83
CA ILE A 44 0.80 28.91 5.15
C ILE A 44 1.80 29.52 6.13
N ARG A 45 1.28 30.22 7.14
CA ARG A 45 2.03 30.87 8.23
C ARG A 45 1.70 30.31 9.60
N SER A 46 0.61 29.55 9.71
CA SER A 46 0.14 28.88 10.92
C SER A 46 -0.64 27.64 10.55
N VAL A 47 -0.83 26.73 11.50
CA VAL A 47 -1.59 25.50 11.28
C VAL A 47 -2.63 25.30 12.38
N GLN A 48 -3.70 24.59 12.09
CA GLN A 48 -4.64 24.08 13.07
C GLN A 48 -5.03 22.66 12.68
N PHE A 49 -4.51 21.67 13.41
CA PHE A 49 -5.07 20.32 13.43
C PHE A 49 -6.15 20.27 14.50
N ALA A 50 -7.41 20.05 14.10
CA ALA A 50 -8.57 20.19 14.98
C ALA A 50 -8.82 18.95 15.86
N GLY A 51 -8.58 17.76 15.33
CA GLY A 51 -8.69 16.49 16.05
C GLY A 51 -7.46 16.18 16.91
N SER A 52 -7.61 15.23 17.84
CA SER A 52 -6.58 14.89 18.85
C SER A 52 -6.30 13.40 19.03
N ASP A 53 -6.85 12.53 18.17
CA ASP A 53 -6.50 11.11 18.16
C ASP A 53 -5.07 10.88 17.62
N ALA A 54 -4.58 9.64 17.72
CA ALA A 54 -3.22 9.29 17.33
C ALA A 54 -2.95 9.51 15.83
N THR A 55 -3.95 9.34 14.97
CA THR A 55 -3.84 9.55 13.52
C THR A 55 -3.75 11.03 13.19
N MET A 56 -4.56 11.87 13.85
CA MET A 56 -4.45 13.32 13.74
C MET A 56 -3.12 13.86 14.28
N ALA A 57 -2.58 13.25 15.34
CA ALA A 57 -1.24 13.56 15.82
C ALA A 57 -0.16 13.20 14.79
N ALA A 58 -0.24 12.01 14.18
CA ALA A 58 0.68 11.60 13.12
C ALA A 58 0.63 12.55 11.91
N ALA A 59 -0.57 12.93 11.45
CA ALA A 59 -0.75 13.88 10.35
C ALA A 59 -0.13 15.25 10.66
N LYS A 60 -0.32 15.73 11.90
CA LYS A 60 0.27 16.99 12.37
C LYS A 60 1.78 16.94 12.38
N ASP A 61 2.36 15.92 13.00
CA ASP A 61 3.81 15.80 13.14
C ASP A 61 4.47 15.66 11.77
N GLU A 62 3.85 14.92 10.85
CA GLU A 62 4.28 14.80 9.47
C GLU A 62 4.28 16.16 8.75
N PHE A 63 3.18 16.91 8.83
CA PHE A 63 3.09 18.22 8.19
C PHE A 63 4.10 19.20 8.75
N LEU A 64 4.29 19.25 10.07
CA LEU A 64 5.22 20.19 10.70
C LEU A 64 6.67 19.91 10.26
N ALA A 65 7.10 18.64 10.31
CA ALA A 65 8.42 18.23 9.86
C ALA A 65 8.63 18.52 8.37
N ALA A 66 7.66 18.14 7.54
CA ALA A 66 7.72 18.35 6.10
C ALA A 66 7.73 19.83 5.73
N PHE A 67 6.85 20.63 6.31
CA PHE A 67 6.77 22.06 6.01
C PHE A 67 8.07 22.77 6.40
N GLU A 68 8.63 22.48 7.57
CA GLU A 68 9.92 23.04 7.97
C GLU A 68 11.04 22.59 7.04
N GLY A 69 11.13 21.32 6.65
CA GLY A 69 12.15 20.85 5.70
C GLY A 69 12.03 21.51 4.32
N LEU A 70 10.83 21.51 3.74
CA LEU A 70 10.54 22.03 2.40
C LEU A 70 10.69 23.56 2.31
N THR A 71 10.35 24.26 3.39
CA THR A 71 10.15 25.72 3.42
C THR A 71 11.14 26.45 4.33
N GLY A 72 11.93 25.73 5.13
CA GLY A 72 12.86 26.23 6.17
C GLY A 72 12.24 27.25 7.12
N LYS A 73 10.93 27.16 7.32
CA LYS A 73 10.19 27.96 8.28
C LYS A 73 9.32 27.04 9.10
N ALA A 74 9.45 27.13 10.42
CA ALA A 74 8.51 26.50 11.33
C ALA A 74 7.17 27.26 11.33
N VAL A 75 6.08 26.50 11.45
CA VAL A 75 4.73 27.02 11.64
C VAL A 75 4.19 26.55 12.99
N GLN A 76 3.32 27.34 13.59
CA GLN A 76 2.81 27.09 14.94
C GLN A 76 1.33 26.69 14.90
N GLN A 77 0.95 25.77 15.79
CA GLN A 77 -0.45 25.42 16.03
C GLN A 77 -1.19 26.62 16.63
N VAL A 78 -2.28 27.03 15.99
CA VAL A 78 -3.19 28.08 16.49
C VAL A 78 -4.52 27.48 16.95
N ARG A 79 -5.21 28.21 17.83
CA ARG A 79 -6.53 27.78 18.35
C ARG A 79 -7.70 28.14 17.42
N ARG A 80 -7.53 29.17 16.59
CA ARG A 80 -8.57 29.65 15.67
C ARG A 80 -7.92 29.90 14.31
N PRO A 81 -8.52 29.43 13.22
CA PRO A 81 -7.93 29.60 11.90
C PRO A 81 -8.15 31.05 11.43
N ALA A 82 -7.20 31.56 10.67
CA ALA A 82 -7.23 32.90 10.09
C ALA A 82 -6.60 32.87 8.68
N ALA A 83 -6.39 34.05 8.09
CA ALA A 83 -5.67 34.15 6.84
C ALA A 83 -4.26 33.51 6.94
N ALA A 84 -3.87 32.78 5.90
CA ALA A 84 -2.67 31.97 5.82
C ALA A 84 -2.55 30.90 6.92
N THR A 85 -3.67 30.33 7.36
CA THR A 85 -3.70 29.12 8.18
C THR A 85 -3.94 27.89 7.30
N LEU A 86 -3.23 26.79 7.56
CA LEU A 86 -3.66 25.46 7.16
C LEU A 86 -4.59 24.89 8.24
N LEU A 87 -5.83 24.62 7.91
CA LEU A 87 -6.80 23.95 8.76
C LEU A 87 -6.93 22.48 8.33
N VAL A 88 -6.69 21.54 9.25
CA VAL A 88 -6.86 20.11 9.03
C VAL A 88 -7.84 19.55 10.07
N GLY A 89 -8.84 18.80 9.64
CA GLY A 89 -9.77 18.15 10.55
C GLY A 89 -10.83 17.30 9.86
N THR A 90 -11.76 16.80 10.66
CA THR A 90 -12.85 15.91 10.26
C THR A 90 -14.21 16.57 10.47
N THR A 91 -15.26 15.98 9.91
CA THR A 91 -16.66 16.41 10.16
C THR A 91 -17.07 16.37 11.63
N SER A 92 -16.36 15.62 12.48
CA SER A 92 -16.63 15.58 13.92
C SER A 92 -16.25 16.89 14.63
N GLU A 93 -15.34 17.69 14.07
CA GLU A 93 -14.97 18.99 14.61
C GLU A 93 -15.83 20.11 14.04
N LYS A 94 -16.44 20.90 14.94
CA LYS A 94 -17.30 22.04 14.58
C LYS A 94 -16.65 23.01 13.59
N VAL A 95 -15.34 23.22 13.68
CA VAL A 95 -14.59 24.13 12.79
C VAL A 95 -14.58 23.68 11.33
N ILE A 96 -14.73 22.38 11.07
CA ILE A 96 -14.85 21.80 9.73
C ILE A 96 -16.33 21.72 9.34
N ALA A 97 -17.20 21.28 10.25
CA ALA A 97 -18.64 21.16 10.00
C ALA A 97 -19.29 22.51 9.61
N ASP A 98 -18.78 23.64 10.10
CA ASP A 98 -19.29 24.97 9.76
C ASP A 98 -18.82 25.49 8.38
N LEU A 99 -17.98 24.75 7.64
CA LEU A 99 -17.38 25.23 6.38
C LEU A 99 -18.28 25.08 5.14
N GLY A 100 -19.40 24.37 5.23
CA GLY A 100 -20.30 24.15 4.10
C GLY A 100 -19.73 23.21 3.03
N LEU A 101 -19.01 22.16 3.45
CA LEU A 101 -18.34 21.18 2.57
C LEU A 101 -19.09 19.83 2.51
N GLU A 102 -20.34 19.77 2.95
CA GLU A 102 -21.09 18.53 3.17
C GLU A 102 -21.21 17.67 1.90
N ASP A 103 -21.57 18.28 0.76
CA ASP A 103 -21.70 17.58 -0.53
C ASP A 103 -20.37 17.02 -1.04
N GLU A 104 -19.25 17.63 -0.65
CA GLU A 104 -17.91 17.23 -1.08
C GLU A 104 -17.36 16.13 -0.20
N LEU A 105 -17.54 16.28 1.10
CA LEU A 105 -17.21 15.27 2.08
C LEU A 105 -18.05 14.01 1.86
N SER A 106 -19.33 14.14 1.51
CA SER A 106 -20.15 12.98 1.11
C SER A 106 -19.60 12.25 -0.12
N ARG A 107 -19.01 12.96 -1.09
CA ARG A 107 -18.38 12.35 -2.28
C ARG A 107 -17.00 11.77 -1.98
N ALA A 108 -16.29 12.29 -0.98
CA ALA A 108 -14.99 11.79 -0.57
C ALA A 108 -15.07 10.43 0.12
N GLY A 109 -16.18 10.12 0.80
CA GLY A 109 -16.33 8.87 1.55
C GLY A 109 -15.43 8.80 2.79
N GLU A 110 -15.30 7.63 3.39
CA GLU A 110 -14.67 7.47 4.72
C GLU A 110 -13.17 7.81 4.72
N GLU A 111 -12.40 7.30 3.75
CA GLU A 111 -10.95 7.52 3.67
C GLU A 111 -10.56 8.65 2.70
N GLY A 112 -11.53 9.29 2.04
CA GLY A 112 -11.26 10.41 1.16
C GLY A 112 -11.04 11.73 1.88
N TYR A 113 -10.69 12.75 1.10
CA TYR A 113 -10.43 14.10 1.60
C TYR A 113 -10.82 15.17 0.60
N VAL A 114 -10.98 16.38 1.12
CA VAL A 114 -11.25 17.61 0.39
C VAL A 114 -10.10 18.58 0.63
N LEU A 115 -9.46 19.05 -0.45
CA LEU A 115 -8.51 20.17 -0.37
C LEU A 115 -9.18 21.43 -0.91
N ARG A 116 -9.19 22.48 -0.09
CA ARG A 116 -9.85 23.75 -0.41
C ARG A 116 -9.00 24.96 -0.10
N THR A 117 -9.11 25.99 -0.94
CA THR A 117 -8.77 27.36 -0.58
C THR A 117 -10.05 28.08 -0.24
N MET A 118 -10.14 28.67 0.95
CA MET A 118 -11.33 29.38 1.42
C MET A 118 -11.00 30.83 1.77
N ASP A 119 -11.88 31.75 1.38
CA ASP A 119 -11.77 33.16 1.75
C ASP A 119 -12.12 33.36 3.23
N VAL A 120 -11.26 34.09 3.93
CA VAL A 120 -11.44 34.47 5.32
C VAL A 120 -11.11 35.95 5.50
N LYS A 121 -11.44 36.52 6.66
CA LYS A 121 -11.12 37.93 6.90
C LYS A 121 -9.60 38.16 6.84
N GLY A 122 -9.16 38.94 5.87
CA GLY A 122 -7.75 39.33 5.70
C GLY A 122 -6.93 38.45 4.75
N GLY A 123 -7.55 37.52 4.02
CA GLY A 123 -6.88 36.70 3.01
C GLY A 123 -7.60 35.37 2.75
N SER A 124 -6.85 34.34 2.38
CA SER A 124 -7.37 32.98 2.23
C SER A 124 -6.74 32.04 3.26
N MET A 125 -7.40 30.90 3.51
CA MET A 125 -6.86 29.77 4.27
C MET A 125 -6.87 28.51 3.41
N THR A 126 -5.97 27.57 3.70
CA THR A 126 -5.96 26.24 3.09
C THR A 126 -6.66 25.26 4.03
N VAL A 127 -7.51 24.40 3.49
CA VAL A 127 -8.28 23.42 4.26
C VAL A 127 -8.01 22.02 3.73
N VAL A 128 -7.71 21.09 4.64
CA VAL A 128 -7.83 19.64 4.45
C VAL A 128 -8.98 19.16 5.33
N ALA A 129 -10.09 18.78 4.72
CA ALA A 129 -11.26 18.27 5.42
C ALA A 129 -11.52 16.82 5.03
N ALA A 130 -11.98 15.99 5.97
CA ALA A 130 -12.32 14.59 5.73
C ALA A 130 -13.50 14.13 6.60
N ASN A 131 -14.04 12.95 6.34
CA ASN A 131 -15.04 12.33 7.23
C ASN A 131 -14.39 11.63 8.43
N SER A 132 -13.17 11.12 8.25
CA SER A 132 -12.41 10.39 9.26
C SER A 132 -10.99 10.95 9.42
N SER A 133 -10.33 10.59 10.52
CA SER A 133 -8.92 10.94 10.75
C SER A 133 -7.99 10.30 9.72
N ALA A 134 -8.34 9.12 9.18
CA ALA A 134 -7.61 8.50 8.08
C ALA A 134 -7.64 9.37 6.80
N GLY A 135 -8.82 9.87 6.43
CA GLY A 135 -8.93 10.81 5.32
C GLY A 135 -8.14 12.10 5.54
N ALA A 136 -8.14 12.63 6.77
CA ALA A 136 -7.34 13.81 7.12
C ALA A 136 -5.82 13.55 7.01
N LEU A 137 -5.36 12.36 7.41
CA LEU A 137 -3.97 11.90 7.23
C LEU A 137 -3.61 11.84 5.74
N TYR A 138 -4.42 11.16 4.93
CA TYR A 138 -4.18 11.02 3.49
C TYR A 138 -4.22 12.37 2.76
N GLY A 139 -5.16 13.25 3.12
CA GLY A 139 -5.24 14.61 2.60
C GLY A 139 -4.03 15.47 2.98
N THR A 140 -3.47 15.26 4.17
CA THR A 140 -2.22 15.91 4.59
C THR A 140 -1.05 15.46 3.72
N PHE A 141 -0.88 14.15 3.52
CA PHE A 141 0.14 13.64 2.60
C PHE A 141 -0.07 14.10 1.16
N ALA A 142 -1.32 14.20 0.70
CA ALA A 142 -1.62 14.72 -0.63
C ALA A 142 -1.24 16.20 -0.79
N LEU A 143 -1.47 17.02 0.24
CA LEU A 143 -1.02 18.41 0.27
C LEU A 143 0.51 18.49 0.23
N LEU A 144 1.21 17.68 1.03
CA LEU A 144 2.68 17.61 1.04
C LEU A 144 3.24 17.14 -0.30
N ARG A 145 2.62 16.16 -0.92
CA ARG A 145 2.95 15.67 -2.26
C ARG A 145 2.79 16.76 -3.33
N ARG A 146 1.72 17.55 -3.27
CA ARG A 146 1.55 18.75 -4.12
C ARG A 146 2.68 19.76 -3.90
N MET A 147 3.03 20.03 -2.64
CA MET A 147 4.13 20.93 -2.32
C MET A 147 5.47 20.42 -2.88
N GLN A 148 5.80 19.16 -2.61
CA GLN A 148 7.04 18.50 -3.06
C GLN A 148 7.13 18.36 -4.58
N SER A 149 6.01 18.28 -5.30
CA SER A 149 6.00 18.25 -6.76
C SER A 149 5.95 19.66 -7.39
N GLY A 150 5.96 20.72 -6.57
CA GLY A 150 5.98 22.11 -7.03
C GLY A 150 4.63 22.62 -7.54
N GLN A 151 3.52 22.00 -7.15
CA GLN A 151 2.18 22.42 -7.55
C GLN A 151 1.68 23.60 -6.70
N SER A 152 0.90 24.49 -7.31
CA SER A 152 0.31 25.62 -6.59
C SER A 152 -0.69 25.17 -5.51
N LEU A 153 -0.72 25.92 -4.40
CA LEU A 153 -1.74 25.80 -3.35
C LEU A 153 -2.83 26.89 -3.46
N GLU A 154 -2.80 27.69 -4.53
CA GLU A 154 -3.82 28.69 -4.81
C GLU A 154 -5.06 28.05 -5.44
N ASN A 155 -6.25 28.52 -5.05
CA ASN A 155 -7.53 28.12 -5.63
C ASN A 155 -7.79 26.60 -5.62
N LEU A 156 -7.39 25.91 -4.54
CA LEU A 156 -7.64 24.48 -4.39
C LEU A 156 -9.15 24.19 -4.36
N ALA A 157 -9.56 23.24 -5.20
CA ALA A 157 -10.92 22.70 -5.28
C ALA A 157 -10.86 21.21 -5.65
N VAL A 158 -10.35 20.40 -4.72
CA VAL A 158 -10.07 18.98 -4.93
C VAL A 158 -10.94 18.14 -4.00
N VAL A 159 -11.54 17.09 -4.56
CA VAL A 159 -12.24 16.03 -3.80
C VAL A 159 -11.66 14.72 -4.28
N GLU A 160 -11.13 13.93 -3.34
CA GLU A 160 -10.42 12.70 -3.61
C GLU A 160 -11.00 11.58 -2.75
N SER A 161 -11.14 10.40 -3.34
CA SER A 161 -11.63 9.18 -2.69
C SER A 161 -10.87 7.99 -3.29
N PRO A 162 -10.40 7.03 -2.48
CA PRO A 162 -9.76 5.84 -3.01
C PRO A 162 -10.76 5.01 -3.85
N LYS A 163 -10.27 4.35 -4.91
CA LYS A 163 -11.05 3.46 -5.78
C LYS A 163 -11.18 2.03 -5.25
N TYR A 164 -10.28 1.64 -4.36
CA TYR A 164 -10.32 0.34 -3.66
C TYR A 164 -10.38 0.58 -2.16
N ASP A 165 -11.21 -0.18 -1.45
CA ASP A 165 -11.36 -0.09 0.00
C ASP A 165 -10.11 -0.59 0.71
N LEU A 166 -9.54 -1.71 0.26
CA LEU A 166 -8.30 -2.27 0.78
C LEU A 166 -7.16 -2.16 -0.23
N ARG A 167 -6.04 -1.56 0.21
CA ARG A 167 -4.86 -1.27 -0.62
C ARG A 167 -3.65 -1.81 0.12
N LEU A 168 -3.19 -2.98 -0.31
CA LEU A 168 -2.43 -3.91 0.53
C LEU A 168 -1.02 -4.17 0.00
N LEU A 169 -0.06 -4.35 0.90
CA LEU A 169 1.21 -5.01 0.59
C LEU A 169 1.24 -6.43 1.12
N ASN A 170 1.75 -7.36 0.30
CA ASN A 170 2.05 -8.72 0.71
C ASN A 170 3.56 -8.90 0.79
N HIS A 171 4.06 -9.30 1.95
CA HIS A 171 5.48 -9.56 2.19
C HIS A 171 5.72 -11.05 2.15
N TRP A 172 6.65 -11.49 1.31
CA TRP A 172 7.04 -12.90 1.21
C TRP A 172 8.18 -13.23 2.17
N ASP A 173 8.05 -12.71 3.40
CA ASP A 173 9.08 -12.76 4.42
C ASP A 173 8.94 -14.01 5.28
N ASN A 174 10.03 -14.78 5.37
CA ASN A 174 10.12 -15.95 6.23
C ASN A 174 10.50 -15.55 7.66
N LEU A 175 10.08 -16.35 8.63
CA LEU A 175 10.38 -16.11 10.04
C LEU A 175 11.88 -16.18 10.37
N ASP A 176 12.69 -16.82 9.53
CA ASP A 176 14.15 -16.86 9.61
C ASP A 176 14.83 -15.59 9.04
N GLY A 177 14.05 -14.59 8.63
CA GLY A 177 14.52 -13.30 8.12
C GLY A 177 14.90 -13.32 6.64
N THR A 178 14.84 -14.46 5.95
CA THR A 178 14.95 -14.47 4.48
C THR A 178 13.65 -13.96 3.84
N VAL A 179 13.74 -13.45 2.62
CA VAL A 179 12.58 -13.00 1.85
C VAL A 179 12.53 -13.80 0.55
N GLU A 180 11.45 -14.55 0.34
CA GLU A 180 11.24 -15.29 -0.90
C GLU A 180 11.01 -14.30 -2.05
N ARG A 181 11.86 -14.38 -3.08
CA ARG A 181 11.94 -13.38 -4.17
C ARG A 181 12.23 -11.95 -3.64
N GLY A 182 12.99 -11.86 -2.54
CA GLY A 182 13.50 -10.60 -2.03
C GLY A 182 14.86 -10.24 -2.62
N TYR A 183 14.98 -9.01 -3.11
CA TYR A 183 16.19 -8.50 -3.77
C TYR A 183 16.71 -7.21 -3.10
N ALA A 184 16.29 -6.95 -1.86
CA ALA A 184 16.54 -5.71 -1.14
C ALA A 184 17.03 -5.97 0.30
N GLY A 185 17.73 -7.09 0.50
CA GLY A 185 18.19 -7.53 1.81
C GLY A 185 17.19 -8.42 2.56
N HIS A 186 17.42 -8.58 3.87
CA HIS A 186 16.61 -9.41 4.76
C HIS A 186 15.26 -8.76 5.12
N SER A 187 14.38 -9.56 5.73
CA SER A 187 13.10 -9.09 6.26
C SER A 187 13.27 -7.90 7.18
N ILE A 188 12.35 -6.93 7.05
CA ILE A 188 12.29 -5.83 8.02
C ILE A 188 11.65 -6.28 9.35
N PHE A 189 10.85 -7.34 9.33
CA PHE A 189 10.04 -7.79 10.46
C PHE A 189 10.69 -8.92 11.27
N TRP A 190 11.26 -9.92 10.60
CA TRP A 190 11.60 -11.21 11.23
C TRP A 190 13.11 -11.44 11.37
N ASN A 191 13.46 -12.31 12.32
CA ASN A 191 14.83 -12.69 12.68
C ASN A 191 15.81 -11.51 12.79
N ARG A 192 15.36 -10.43 13.42
CA ARG A 192 16.15 -9.23 13.71
C ARG A 192 17.13 -9.50 14.85
N THR A 193 18.30 -8.87 14.78
CA THR A 193 19.30 -8.91 15.85
C THR A 193 19.10 -7.79 16.87
N GLU A 194 18.46 -6.71 16.43
CA GLU A 194 18.16 -5.50 17.19
C GLU A 194 16.90 -5.69 18.02
N GLU A 195 16.84 -5.02 19.16
CA GLU A 195 15.65 -5.02 20.00
C GLU A 195 14.52 -4.27 19.29
N PHE A 196 13.27 -4.68 19.51
CA PHE A 196 12.12 -4.05 18.82
C PHE A 196 12.06 -2.53 19.07
N SER A 197 12.39 -2.09 20.30
CA SER A 197 12.42 -0.67 20.67
C SER A 197 13.43 0.16 19.87
N GLU A 198 14.51 -0.46 19.37
CA GLU A 198 15.53 0.21 18.57
C GLU A 198 15.07 0.42 17.12
N LEU A 199 14.04 -0.30 16.68
CA LEU A 199 13.51 -0.27 15.33
C LEU A 199 12.18 0.48 15.21
N GLU A 200 11.64 1.03 16.29
CA GLU A 200 10.35 1.72 16.25
C GLU A 200 10.32 2.82 15.20
N ASP A 201 11.37 3.65 15.12
CA ASP A 201 11.44 4.73 14.14
C ASP A 201 11.56 4.20 12.70
N PHE A 202 12.23 3.06 12.51
CA PHE A 202 12.30 2.38 11.21
C PHE A 202 10.92 1.85 10.79
N TYR A 203 10.17 1.24 11.72
CA TYR A 203 8.80 0.80 11.47
C TYR A 203 7.83 1.97 11.26
N ARG A 204 8.04 3.10 11.94
CA ARG A 204 7.30 4.35 11.65
C ARG A 204 7.62 4.86 10.25
N GLN A 205 8.86 4.77 9.77
CA GLN A 205 9.20 5.14 8.39
C GLN A 205 8.47 4.27 7.36
N TYR A 206 8.40 2.95 7.58
CA TYR A 206 7.58 2.05 6.75
C TYR A 206 6.11 2.45 6.75
N ALA A 207 5.53 2.74 7.93
CA ALA A 207 4.13 3.15 8.05
C ALA A 207 3.86 4.50 7.35
N ARG A 208 4.75 5.47 7.52
CA ARG A 208 4.69 6.79 6.85
C ARG A 208 4.74 6.66 5.33
N ALA A 209 5.67 5.87 4.80
CA ALA A 209 5.81 5.63 3.37
C ALA A 209 4.52 5.06 2.77
N ASN A 210 3.97 4.01 3.38
CA ASN A 210 2.71 3.41 2.95
C ASN A 210 1.52 4.36 3.02
N ALA A 211 1.32 5.04 4.16
CA ALA A 211 0.22 5.98 4.32
C ALA A 211 0.30 7.16 3.34
N SER A 212 1.51 7.60 2.98
CA SER A 212 1.70 8.71 2.04
C SER A 212 1.19 8.44 0.62
N ILE A 213 1.09 7.16 0.26
CA ILE A 213 0.52 6.67 -1.01
C ILE A 213 -0.79 5.91 -0.79
N GLY A 214 -1.39 6.02 0.39
CA GLY A 214 -2.72 5.52 0.70
C GLY A 214 -2.83 4.02 1.01
N ILE A 215 -1.73 3.27 1.10
CA ILE A 215 -1.77 1.86 1.50
C ILE A 215 -2.31 1.77 2.94
N ASN A 216 -3.30 0.92 3.17
CA ASN A 216 -4.03 0.79 4.45
C ASN A 216 -3.99 -0.63 5.04
N GLY A 217 -3.20 -1.53 4.47
CA GLY A 217 -2.93 -2.79 5.12
C GLY A 217 -1.72 -3.55 4.60
N THR A 218 -1.28 -4.53 5.39
CA THR A 218 -0.07 -5.30 5.09
C THR A 218 -0.15 -6.73 5.64
N ALA A 219 0.07 -7.73 4.79
CA ALA A 219 0.34 -9.10 5.20
C ALA A 219 1.86 -9.27 5.35
N ILE A 220 2.35 -9.38 6.58
CA ILE A 220 3.79 -9.22 6.87
C ILE A 220 4.60 -10.52 6.89
N ASN A 221 4.02 -11.64 6.45
CA ASN A 221 4.69 -12.94 6.40
C ASN A 221 4.34 -13.72 5.14
N ASN A 222 5.25 -14.63 4.77
CA ASN A 222 5.19 -15.37 3.52
C ASN A 222 3.90 -16.16 3.33
N VAL A 223 3.38 -16.14 2.10
CA VAL A 223 2.24 -16.95 1.64
C VAL A 223 2.53 -18.45 1.69
N ASN A 224 3.79 -18.85 1.55
CA ASN A 224 4.26 -20.19 1.95
C ASN A 224 4.37 -20.23 3.49
N ALA A 225 3.21 -20.18 4.14
CA ALA A 225 3.11 -19.81 5.54
C ALA A 225 3.70 -20.86 6.48
N ASN A 226 4.60 -20.42 7.36
CA ASN A 226 5.02 -21.23 8.51
C ASN A 226 3.91 -21.19 9.57
N PRO A 227 3.41 -22.34 10.07
CA PRO A 227 2.36 -22.36 11.10
C PRO A 227 2.75 -21.64 12.39
N ASP A 228 4.04 -21.49 12.70
CA ASP A 228 4.53 -20.83 13.92
C ASP A 228 4.05 -19.39 14.08
N VAL A 229 3.66 -18.72 12.99
CA VAL A 229 3.06 -17.37 13.02
C VAL A 229 1.83 -17.27 13.93
N LEU A 230 1.15 -18.41 14.16
CA LEU A 230 -0.04 -18.52 15.01
C LEU A 230 0.28 -18.89 16.47
N THR A 231 1.55 -19.01 16.84
CA THR A 231 1.93 -19.18 18.25
C THR A 231 1.85 -17.85 19.00
N ALA A 232 1.66 -17.92 20.32
CA ALA A 232 1.53 -16.74 21.17
C ALA A 232 2.73 -15.79 21.05
N GLU A 233 3.94 -16.33 20.87
CA GLU A 233 5.17 -15.53 20.70
C GLU A 233 5.11 -14.66 19.45
N TYR A 234 4.79 -15.24 18.30
CA TYR A 234 4.69 -14.47 17.06
C TYR A 234 3.49 -13.53 17.07
N ILE A 235 2.32 -13.96 17.57
CA ILE A 235 1.14 -13.09 17.70
C ILE A 235 1.49 -11.80 18.48
N GLN A 236 2.30 -11.88 19.54
CA GLN A 236 2.76 -10.69 20.26
C GLN A 236 3.66 -9.78 19.40
N GLN A 237 4.54 -10.35 18.58
CA GLN A 237 5.35 -9.55 17.65
C GLN A 237 4.50 -8.86 16.57
N PHE A 238 3.49 -9.54 16.04
CA PHE A 238 2.50 -8.92 15.14
C PHE A 238 1.76 -7.77 15.86
N ALA A 239 1.40 -7.92 17.13
CA ALA A 239 0.74 -6.87 17.90
C ALA A 239 1.61 -5.62 18.09
N GLN A 240 2.90 -5.80 18.38
CA GLN A 240 3.84 -4.68 18.49
C GLN A 240 3.95 -3.88 17.19
N LEU A 241 3.98 -4.56 16.04
CA LEU A 241 3.96 -3.91 14.73
C LEU A 241 2.62 -3.21 14.46
N ALA A 242 1.50 -3.85 14.81
CA ALA A 242 0.17 -3.27 14.64
C ALA A 242 0.02 -1.95 15.42
N ASP A 243 0.59 -1.87 16.63
CA ASP A 243 0.57 -0.65 17.45
C ASP A 243 1.29 0.53 16.78
N ILE A 244 2.40 0.27 16.07
CA ILE A 244 3.12 1.31 15.33
C ILE A 244 2.35 1.73 14.06
N PHE A 245 1.66 0.79 13.42
CA PHE A 245 1.01 1.00 12.13
C PHE A 245 -0.38 1.64 12.24
N ARG A 246 -1.09 1.38 13.34
CA ARG A 246 -2.46 1.86 13.57
C ARG A 246 -2.64 3.37 13.45
N PRO A 247 -1.77 4.25 13.99
CA PRO A 247 -1.88 5.69 13.77
C PRO A 247 -1.83 6.11 12.30
N TYR A 248 -1.23 5.28 11.43
CA TYR A 248 -1.13 5.53 10.00
C TYR A 248 -2.27 4.87 9.19
N ASN A 249 -3.31 4.38 9.87
CA ASN A 249 -4.43 3.65 9.29
C ASN A 249 -3.99 2.44 8.46
N ILE A 250 -3.04 1.66 8.99
CA ILE A 250 -2.53 0.44 8.36
C ILE A 250 -2.89 -0.76 9.25
N ARG A 251 -3.77 -1.64 8.75
CA ARG A 251 -4.12 -2.89 9.42
C ARG A 251 -3.14 -4.00 9.09
N ILE A 252 -2.89 -4.87 10.06
CA ILE A 252 -2.05 -6.06 9.87
C ILE A 252 -2.91 -7.25 9.47
N TYR A 253 -2.39 -8.03 8.51
CA TYR A 253 -2.91 -9.31 8.05
C TYR A 253 -1.85 -10.39 8.25
N MET A 254 -2.28 -11.65 8.33
CA MET A 254 -1.38 -12.80 8.45
C MET A 254 -1.60 -13.78 7.30
N SER A 255 -0.51 -14.19 6.65
CA SER A 255 -0.56 -15.40 5.83
C SER A 255 -0.63 -16.62 6.74
N VAL A 256 -1.56 -17.54 6.52
CA VAL A 256 -1.76 -18.70 7.40
C VAL A 256 -1.58 -20.01 6.69
N ASN A 257 -1.01 -20.99 7.41
CA ASN A 257 -0.91 -22.36 6.95
C ASN A 257 -2.23 -23.08 7.23
N PHE A 258 -2.87 -23.63 6.19
CA PHE A 258 -4.17 -24.28 6.34
C PHE A 258 -4.10 -25.53 7.25
N ALA A 259 -2.94 -26.18 7.34
CA ALA A 259 -2.71 -27.36 8.18
C ALA A 259 -2.34 -27.02 9.64
N SER A 260 -2.36 -25.75 10.05
CA SER A 260 -2.02 -25.34 11.43
C SER A 260 -2.76 -26.11 12.54
N PRO A 261 -4.07 -26.43 12.44
CA PRO A 261 -4.75 -27.26 13.44
C PRO A 261 -4.06 -28.61 13.68
N ALA A 262 -3.57 -29.27 12.63
CA ALA A 262 -2.84 -30.52 12.77
C ALA A 262 -1.39 -30.30 13.23
N VAL A 263 -0.68 -29.33 12.65
CA VAL A 263 0.76 -29.15 12.87
C VAL A 263 1.08 -28.59 14.26
N ILE A 264 0.35 -27.56 14.70
CA ILE A 264 0.60 -26.88 15.98
C ILE A 264 -0.58 -27.01 16.96
N GLY A 265 -1.76 -27.40 16.48
CA GLY A 265 -2.95 -27.58 17.30
C GLY A 265 -3.10 -28.98 17.92
N GLY A 266 -2.36 -29.97 17.41
CA GLY A 266 -2.42 -31.35 17.89
C GLY A 266 -3.66 -32.13 17.45
N LEU A 267 -4.42 -31.62 16.47
CA LEU A 267 -5.54 -32.34 15.85
C LEU A 267 -5.02 -33.41 14.88
N GLU A 268 -5.84 -34.42 14.60
CA GLU A 268 -5.48 -35.49 13.65
C GLU A 268 -5.32 -34.98 12.21
N ASN A 269 -6.15 -34.03 11.79
CA ASN A 269 -6.12 -33.42 10.47
C ASN A 269 -6.60 -31.95 10.52
N SER A 270 -6.67 -31.31 9.35
CA SER A 270 -7.19 -29.94 9.20
C SER A 270 -8.35 -29.88 8.19
N ASP A 271 -9.22 -30.88 8.18
CA ASP A 271 -10.43 -30.89 7.35
C ASP A 271 -11.37 -29.74 7.77
N PRO A 272 -11.70 -28.76 6.91
CA PRO A 272 -12.53 -27.61 7.27
C PRO A 272 -13.98 -27.97 7.63
N LEU A 273 -14.44 -29.20 7.35
CA LEU A 273 -15.76 -29.68 7.78
C LEU A 273 -15.71 -30.46 9.10
N ASN A 274 -14.54 -30.61 9.71
CA ASN A 274 -14.40 -31.17 11.05
C ASN A 274 -14.72 -30.09 12.10
N PRO A 275 -15.73 -30.29 12.98
CA PRO A 275 -16.09 -29.32 14.01
C PRO A 275 -14.95 -28.96 14.96
N ASP A 276 -14.03 -29.89 15.24
CA ASP A 276 -12.87 -29.62 16.11
C ASP A 276 -11.87 -28.68 15.43
N VAL A 277 -11.75 -28.75 14.10
CA VAL A 277 -10.89 -27.85 13.30
C VAL A 277 -11.47 -26.44 13.27
N GLU A 278 -12.78 -26.30 13.06
CA GLU A 278 -13.47 -25.00 13.11
C GLU A 278 -13.33 -24.38 14.51
N ALA A 279 -13.59 -25.15 15.57
CA ALA A 279 -13.41 -24.69 16.94
C ALA A 279 -11.95 -24.30 17.27
N TRP A 280 -10.95 -24.97 16.69
CA TRP A 280 -9.55 -24.58 16.85
C TRP A 280 -9.30 -23.19 16.23
N TRP A 281 -9.81 -22.96 15.02
CA TRP A 281 -9.69 -21.67 14.35
C TRP A 281 -10.45 -20.56 15.08
N GLU A 282 -11.65 -20.81 15.59
CA GLU A 282 -12.40 -19.86 16.42
C GLU A 282 -11.57 -19.40 17.63
N ASN A 283 -10.98 -20.35 18.37
CA ASN A 283 -10.16 -20.04 19.54
C ASN A 283 -8.89 -19.28 19.15
N LYS A 284 -8.25 -19.64 18.03
CA LYS A 284 -7.04 -18.97 17.54
C LYS A 284 -7.33 -17.55 17.08
N VAL A 285 -8.43 -17.33 16.37
CA VAL A 285 -8.89 -16.00 15.97
C VAL A 285 -9.19 -15.15 17.20
N ALA A 286 -9.87 -15.68 18.21
CA ALA A 286 -10.11 -14.98 19.47
C ALA A 286 -8.82 -14.63 20.23
N GLU A 287 -7.76 -15.44 20.13
CA GLU A 287 -6.43 -15.09 20.63
C GLU A 287 -5.81 -13.93 19.87
N ILE A 288 -5.85 -13.96 18.54
CA ILE A 288 -5.30 -12.89 17.68
C ILE A 288 -6.02 -11.57 17.96
N TYR A 289 -7.36 -11.53 17.95
CA TYR A 289 -8.11 -10.30 18.20
C TYR A 289 -7.98 -9.75 19.63
N ARG A 290 -7.63 -10.59 20.61
CA ARG A 290 -7.25 -10.08 21.94
C ARG A 290 -5.92 -9.34 21.93
N ALA A 291 -4.98 -9.76 21.10
CA ALA A 291 -3.68 -9.11 20.95
C ALA A 291 -3.72 -7.94 19.96
N ILE A 292 -4.54 -8.03 18.92
CA ILE A 292 -4.64 -7.08 17.80
C ILE A 292 -6.13 -6.82 17.53
N PRO A 293 -6.77 -5.88 18.27
CA PRO A 293 -8.21 -5.68 18.20
C PRO A 293 -8.75 -5.28 16.82
N ASP A 294 -7.90 -4.68 15.98
CA ASP A 294 -8.17 -4.23 14.63
C ASP A 294 -7.47 -5.09 13.56
N PHE A 295 -7.20 -6.36 13.87
CA PHE A 295 -6.63 -7.31 12.93
C PHE A 295 -7.48 -7.40 11.66
N GLY A 296 -6.82 -7.34 10.49
CA GLY A 296 -7.49 -7.29 9.20
C GLY A 296 -8.05 -8.63 8.73
N GLY A 297 -7.36 -9.74 9.07
CA GLY A 297 -7.75 -11.08 8.64
C GLY A 297 -6.60 -11.86 7.98
N PHE A 298 -6.97 -12.86 7.18
CA PHE A 298 -6.02 -13.85 6.68
C PHE A 298 -5.75 -13.73 5.17
N LEU A 299 -4.50 -13.98 4.79
CA LEU A 299 -4.07 -14.28 3.43
C LEU A 299 -3.81 -15.79 3.32
N VAL A 300 -4.34 -16.45 2.29
CA VAL A 300 -4.25 -17.91 2.19
C VAL A 300 -3.75 -18.34 0.81
N LYS A 301 -2.63 -19.07 0.79
CA LYS A 301 -2.20 -19.91 -0.34
C LYS A 301 -2.44 -21.36 0.08
N ALA A 302 -3.32 -22.06 -0.61
CA ALA A 302 -3.72 -23.42 -0.29
C ALA A 302 -3.75 -24.28 -1.56
N ASN A 303 -3.40 -25.56 -1.45
CA ASN A 303 -3.33 -26.53 -2.57
C ASN A 303 -2.57 -25.98 -3.79
N SER A 304 -1.40 -25.37 -3.55
CA SER A 304 -0.58 -24.76 -4.59
C SER A 304 0.89 -24.91 -4.24
N GLU A 305 1.70 -25.44 -5.16
CA GLU A 305 3.15 -25.63 -5.00
C GLU A 305 3.53 -26.39 -3.71
N GLY A 306 2.74 -27.40 -3.36
CA GLY A 306 2.95 -28.23 -2.16
C GLY A 306 2.45 -27.61 -0.85
N GLN A 307 1.83 -26.43 -0.88
CA GLN A 307 1.16 -25.88 0.32
C GLN A 307 -0.13 -26.66 0.62
N PRO A 308 -0.39 -26.97 1.91
CA PRO A 308 -1.56 -27.76 2.30
C PRO A 308 -2.86 -26.97 2.07
N GLY A 309 -3.96 -27.69 1.94
CA GLY A 309 -5.26 -27.04 1.75
C GLY A 309 -6.45 -27.99 1.79
N PRO A 310 -7.68 -27.45 1.60
CA PRO A 310 -8.91 -28.23 1.70
C PRO A 310 -8.97 -29.45 0.78
N MET A 311 -8.35 -29.42 -0.40
CA MET A 311 -8.40 -30.53 -1.36
C MET A 311 -7.68 -31.79 -0.85
N ASP A 312 -6.74 -31.66 0.09
CA ASP A 312 -6.05 -32.79 0.73
C ASP A 312 -7.04 -33.67 1.54
N TYR A 313 -8.19 -33.11 1.87
CA TYR A 313 -9.27 -33.75 2.62
C TYR A 313 -10.50 -34.04 1.74
N GLY A 314 -10.37 -33.92 0.41
CA GLY A 314 -11.49 -34.08 -0.53
C GLY A 314 -12.53 -32.96 -0.43
N ARG A 315 -12.11 -31.76 0.01
CA ARG A 315 -12.95 -30.54 0.10
C ARG A 315 -12.58 -29.55 -1.00
N THR A 316 -13.37 -28.48 -1.10
CA THR A 316 -13.17 -27.43 -2.10
C THR A 316 -12.49 -26.20 -1.49
N HIS A 317 -11.92 -25.33 -2.33
CA HIS A 317 -11.45 -24.02 -1.88
C HIS A 317 -12.54 -23.20 -1.19
N GLN A 318 -13.79 -23.31 -1.65
CA GLN A 318 -14.95 -22.66 -1.04
C GLN A 318 -15.22 -23.19 0.37
N ASP A 319 -15.06 -24.48 0.64
CA ASP A 319 -15.24 -25.03 2.00
C ASP A 319 -14.19 -24.48 2.96
N GLY A 320 -12.91 -24.46 2.53
CA GLY A 320 -11.81 -23.94 3.35
C GLY A 320 -11.92 -22.44 3.59
N ALA A 321 -12.21 -21.65 2.55
CA ALA A 321 -12.37 -20.21 2.66
C ALA A 321 -13.54 -19.84 3.57
N ASN A 322 -14.70 -20.49 3.39
CA ASN A 322 -15.90 -20.17 4.17
C ASN A 322 -15.74 -20.53 5.64
N MET A 323 -15.02 -21.62 5.98
CA MET A 323 -14.72 -21.94 7.38
C MET A 323 -13.92 -20.82 8.04
N LEU A 324 -12.82 -20.37 7.42
CA LEU A 324 -12.03 -19.26 7.94
C LEU A 324 -12.82 -17.95 8.01
N ALA A 325 -13.70 -17.72 7.04
CA ALA A 325 -14.52 -16.52 6.97
C ALA A 325 -15.55 -16.46 8.11
N ARG A 326 -16.22 -17.58 8.41
CA ARG A 326 -17.19 -17.66 9.52
C ARG A 326 -16.55 -17.36 10.87
N VAL A 327 -15.35 -17.90 11.14
CA VAL A 327 -14.67 -17.67 12.42
C VAL A 327 -14.17 -16.23 12.58
N LEU A 328 -13.93 -15.51 11.48
CA LEU A 328 -13.54 -14.09 11.47
C LEU A 328 -14.74 -13.12 11.53
N GLN A 329 -15.95 -13.59 11.21
CA GLN A 329 -17.12 -12.74 10.97
C GLN A 329 -17.47 -11.86 12.18
N ALA A 330 -17.35 -12.39 13.41
CA ALA A 330 -17.64 -11.66 14.64
C ALA A 330 -16.71 -10.45 14.89
N HIS A 331 -15.61 -10.37 14.13
CA HIS A 331 -14.58 -9.35 14.26
C HIS A 331 -14.40 -8.51 12.98
N GLU A 332 -15.31 -8.64 12.01
CA GLU A 332 -15.23 -7.94 10.71
C GLU A 332 -13.92 -8.23 9.94
N GLY A 333 -13.25 -9.35 10.24
CA GLY A 333 -12.06 -9.81 9.53
C GLY A 333 -12.40 -10.44 8.20
N ILE A 334 -11.46 -10.39 7.25
CA ILE A 334 -11.64 -10.92 5.90
C ILE A 334 -10.72 -12.10 5.60
N VAL A 335 -11.06 -12.88 4.58
CA VAL A 335 -10.19 -13.92 4.01
C VAL A 335 -9.82 -13.53 2.58
N MET A 336 -8.56 -13.23 2.36
CA MET A 336 -7.97 -13.10 1.02
C MET A 336 -7.51 -14.49 0.57
N TRP A 337 -8.33 -15.15 -0.23
CA TRP A 337 -8.05 -16.50 -0.72
C TRP A 337 -7.40 -16.45 -2.10
N ARG A 338 -6.13 -16.85 -2.21
CA ARG A 338 -5.39 -16.74 -3.48
C ARG A 338 -5.86 -17.77 -4.50
N ALA A 339 -6.13 -17.32 -5.72
CA ALA A 339 -6.47 -18.16 -6.87
C ALA A 339 -5.25 -18.64 -7.66
N PHE A 340 -4.04 -18.47 -7.12
CA PHE A 340 -2.82 -19.01 -7.71
C PHE A 340 -2.72 -20.51 -7.41
N VAL A 341 -3.54 -21.29 -8.09
CA VAL A 341 -3.62 -22.76 -7.96
C VAL A 341 -3.37 -23.39 -9.31
N TYR A 342 -2.52 -24.40 -9.32
CA TYR A 342 -2.29 -25.25 -10.47
C TYR A 342 -1.64 -26.56 -10.03
N GLU A 343 -1.96 -27.64 -10.73
CA GLU A 343 -1.35 -28.95 -10.56
C GLU A 343 -0.54 -29.33 -11.82
N PRO A 344 0.61 -30.00 -11.65
CA PRO A 344 1.31 -30.62 -12.78
C PRO A 344 0.41 -31.68 -13.43
N GLY A 345 0.16 -31.54 -14.74
CA GLY A 345 -0.69 -32.48 -15.47
C GLY A 345 -0.81 -32.13 -16.96
N ASP A 346 -1.74 -32.79 -17.64
CA ASP A 346 -1.98 -32.60 -19.08
C ASP A 346 -2.87 -31.38 -19.40
N ASP A 347 -3.51 -30.76 -18.39
CA ASP A 347 -4.33 -29.56 -18.59
C ASP A 347 -3.46 -28.30 -18.71
N ASP A 348 -3.90 -27.35 -19.53
CA ASP A 348 -3.21 -26.08 -19.73
C ASP A 348 -3.22 -25.27 -18.43
N ARG A 349 -2.02 -25.00 -17.89
CA ARG A 349 -1.81 -24.23 -16.65
C ARG A 349 -2.61 -22.93 -16.64
N ALA A 350 -2.70 -22.22 -17.77
CA ALA A 350 -3.40 -20.94 -17.85
C ALA A 350 -4.92 -21.05 -17.59
N ARG A 351 -5.50 -22.25 -17.71
CA ARG A 351 -6.94 -22.49 -17.52
C ARG A 351 -7.31 -22.90 -16.11
N GLN A 352 -6.35 -23.37 -15.31
CA GLN A 352 -6.64 -24.09 -14.07
C GLN A 352 -7.30 -23.19 -13.03
N ALA A 353 -6.75 -22.00 -12.76
CA ALA A 353 -7.38 -21.05 -11.82
C ALA A 353 -8.83 -20.70 -12.20
N TYR A 354 -9.12 -20.56 -13.50
CA TYR A 354 -10.49 -20.34 -13.97
C TYR A 354 -11.38 -21.56 -13.67
N ASN A 355 -10.94 -22.75 -14.04
CA ASN A 355 -11.69 -23.99 -13.86
C ASN A 355 -11.97 -24.30 -12.38
N GLU A 356 -11.01 -23.99 -11.50
CA GLU A 356 -11.13 -24.25 -10.06
C GLU A 356 -12.09 -23.30 -9.35
N PHE A 357 -12.10 -22.00 -9.70
CA PHE A 357 -12.87 -21.01 -8.95
C PHE A 357 -14.25 -20.71 -9.53
N MET A 358 -14.42 -20.76 -10.87
CA MET A 358 -15.68 -20.41 -11.52
C MET A 358 -16.90 -21.22 -11.07
N PRO A 359 -16.81 -22.55 -10.78
CA PRO A 359 -17.95 -23.31 -10.26
C PRO A 359 -18.51 -22.81 -8.91
N PHE A 360 -17.76 -21.92 -8.22
CA PHE A 360 -18.09 -21.38 -6.90
C PHE A 360 -18.40 -19.87 -6.91
N ASP A 361 -18.56 -19.23 -8.07
CA ASP A 361 -19.01 -17.84 -8.16
C ASP A 361 -20.36 -17.65 -7.44
N GLY A 362 -20.38 -16.78 -6.43
CA GLY A 362 -21.52 -16.51 -5.55
C GLY A 362 -21.75 -17.54 -4.43
N LYS A 363 -20.78 -18.41 -4.13
CA LYS A 363 -20.85 -19.40 -3.02
C LYS A 363 -19.87 -19.14 -1.88
N PHE A 364 -18.99 -18.17 -2.02
CA PHE A 364 -18.11 -17.73 -0.94
C PHE A 364 -18.87 -16.84 0.05
N GLU A 365 -18.47 -16.83 1.32
CA GLU A 365 -19.03 -15.91 2.32
C GLU A 365 -18.72 -14.44 1.97
N ASP A 366 -19.52 -13.49 2.46
CA ASP A 366 -19.45 -12.07 2.10
C ASP A 366 -18.11 -11.39 2.48
N ASN A 367 -17.38 -11.93 3.46
CA ASN A 367 -16.05 -11.48 3.89
C ASN A 367 -14.90 -12.30 3.29
N VAL A 368 -15.16 -13.06 2.23
CA VAL A 368 -14.12 -13.69 1.39
C VAL A 368 -13.90 -12.86 0.14
N ILE A 369 -12.63 -12.65 -0.21
CA ILE A 369 -12.24 -12.07 -1.49
C ILE A 369 -11.22 -12.97 -2.18
N VAL A 370 -11.46 -13.27 -3.46
CA VAL A 370 -10.59 -14.12 -4.26
C VAL A 370 -9.45 -13.25 -4.82
N GLN A 371 -8.23 -13.52 -4.38
CA GLN A 371 -7.04 -12.77 -4.79
C GLN A 371 -6.39 -13.41 -6.02
N VAL A 372 -6.41 -12.69 -7.14
CA VAL A 372 -6.03 -13.20 -8.46
C VAL A 372 -4.85 -12.40 -9.00
N LYS A 373 -3.79 -13.09 -9.43
CA LYS A 373 -2.67 -12.45 -10.13
C LYS A 373 -3.15 -11.73 -11.39
N ASN A 374 -2.41 -10.72 -11.83
CA ASN A 374 -2.79 -9.95 -13.02
C ASN A 374 -2.93 -10.80 -14.29
N GLY A 375 -2.21 -11.91 -14.40
CA GLY A 375 -2.34 -12.88 -15.49
C GLY A 375 -2.50 -14.32 -14.97
N PRO A 376 -2.81 -15.28 -15.87
CA PRO A 376 -3.15 -16.65 -15.50
C PRO A 376 -1.93 -17.56 -15.27
N ILE A 377 -0.70 -17.10 -15.51
CA ILE A 377 0.52 -17.88 -15.26
C ILE A 377 1.16 -17.43 -13.96
N ASP A 378 2.10 -16.48 -13.99
CA ASP A 378 2.92 -16.14 -12.84
C ASP A 378 3.77 -14.89 -13.10
N PHE A 379 3.13 -13.72 -13.09
CA PHE A 379 3.81 -12.42 -13.11
C PHE A 379 4.85 -12.23 -14.24
N GLN A 380 4.68 -12.91 -15.37
CA GLN A 380 5.64 -12.81 -16.48
C GLN A 380 5.68 -11.36 -17.02
N PRO A 381 6.77 -10.95 -17.71
CA PRO A 381 6.94 -9.58 -18.21
C PRO A 381 5.75 -9.02 -18.98
N ARG A 382 5.00 -9.90 -19.66
CA ARG A 382 3.67 -9.63 -20.22
C ARG A 382 2.85 -10.91 -20.22
N GLU A 383 1.62 -10.82 -19.72
CA GLU A 383 0.58 -11.86 -19.79
C GLU A 383 -0.72 -11.23 -20.28
N PRO A 384 -1.64 -12.00 -20.89
CA PRO A 384 -3.04 -11.57 -20.93
C PRO A 384 -3.56 -11.41 -19.50
N PHE A 385 -4.59 -10.58 -19.31
CA PHE A 385 -5.23 -10.49 -18.00
C PHE A 385 -5.85 -11.85 -17.61
N SER A 386 -5.91 -12.14 -16.30
CA SER A 386 -6.52 -13.38 -15.81
C SER A 386 -8.00 -13.45 -16.20
N PRO A 387 -8.49 -14.55 -16.82
CA PRO A 387 -9.89 -14.68 -17.25
C PRO A 387 -10.93 -14.65 -16.12
N LEU A 388 -10.50 -14.74 -14.85
CA LEU A 388 -11.40 -14.55 -13.71
C LEU A 388 -11.94 -13.12 -13.63
N PHE A 389 -11.18 -12.12 -14.09
CA PHE A 389 -11.63 -10.74 -14.19
C PHE A 389 -12.75 -10.62 -15.25
N GLY A 390 -13.95 -10.25 -14.80
CA GLY A 390 -15.14 -10.20 -15.66
C GLY A 390 -16.00 -11.48 -15.64
N ALA A 391 -15.40 -12.63 -15.32
CA ALA A 391 -16.11 -13.91 -15.30
C ALA A 391 -16.77 -14.20 -13.95
N MET A 392 -16.08 -13.99 -12.82
CA MET A 392 -16.68 -14.06 -11.49
C MET A 392 -17.43 -12.75 -11.22
N GLN A 393 -18.75 -12.80 -11.19
CA GLN A 393 -19.61 -11.61 -11.11
C GLN A 393 -20.36 -11.51 -9.78
N LYS A 394 -20.31 -12.55 -8.94
CA LYS A 394 -21.07 -12.66 -7.70
C LYS A 394 -20.20 -12.84 -6.47
N THR A 395 -18.92 -13.12 -6.66
CA THR A 395 -17.91 -13.17 -5.60
C THR A 395 -16.97 -11.98 -5.73
N PRO A 396 -16.55 -11.34 -4.62
CA PRO A 396 -15.50 -10.34 -4.66
C PRO A 396 -14.19 -10.88 -5.24
N VAL A 397 -13.59 -10.15 -6.17
CA VAL A 397 -12.29 -10.49 -6.79
C VAL A 397 -11.37 -9.30 -6.66
N MET A 398 -10.18 -9.55 -6.12
CA MET A 398 -9.11 -8.56 -6.02
C MET A 398 -7.92 -8.92 -6.90
N LEU A 399 -7.20 -7.89 -7.32
CA LEU A 399 -6.01 -8.03 -8.14
C LEU A 399 -4.76 -8.14 -7.26
N GLU A 400 -3.86 -9.06 -7.59
CA GLU A 400 -2.50 -9.17 -7.06
C GLU A 400 -1.50 -8.79 -8.16
N PHE A 401 -0.70 -7.76 -7.91
CA PHE A 401 0.47 -7.40 -8.72
C PHE A 401 1.76 -7.81 -8.00
N GLN A 402 2.84 -8.00 -8.76
CA GLN A 402 4.18 -8.17 -8.20
C GLN A 402 4.96 -6.86 -8.31
N ILE A 403 5.38 -6.29 -7.17
CA ILE A 403 6.27 -5.11 -7.13
C ILE A 403 7.72 -5.58 -7.14
N THR A 404 8.03 -6.66 -6.40
CA THR A 404 9.36 -7.29 -6.47
C THR A 404 9.61 -7.84 -7.87
N GLN A 405 10.80 -7.60 -8.42
CA GLN A 405 11.10 -7.87 -9.82
C GLN A 405 11.63 -9.29 -10.04
N GLU A 406 10.86 -10.31 -9.63
CA GLU A 406 11.25 -11.72 -9.81
C GLU A 406 11.59 -12.05 -11.26
N TYR A 407 10.74 -11.61 -12.19
CA TYR A 407 10.85 -11.91 -13.61
C TYR A 407 11.39 -10.74 -14.45
N LEU A 408 11.86 -9.67 -13.79
CA LEU A 408 12.30 -8.43 -14.43
C LEU A 408 13.65 -7.93 -13.86
N GLY A 409 14.54 -8.89 -13.57
CA GLY A 409 15.95 -8.63 -13.28
C GLY A 409 16.28 -8.13 -11.88
N PHE A 410 15.48 -8.54 -10.89
CA PHE A 410 15.76 -8.34 -9.47
C PHE A 410 15.93 -6.85 -9.13
N SER A 411 16.91 -6.49 -8.29
CA SER A 411 17.25 -5.09 -8.00
C SER A 411 18.36 -4.53 -8.90
N ASP A 412 18.81 -5.28 -9.92
CA ASP A 412 19.92 -4.89 -10.80
C ASP A 412 19.47 -4.13 -12.05
N HIS A 413 18.16 -4.17 -12.36
CA HIS A 413 17.62 -3.63 -13.59
C HIS A 413 16.47 -2.67 -13.33
N LEU A 414 16.42 -1.61 -14.14
CA LEU A 414 15.27 -0.72 -14.17
C LEU A 414 14.14 -1.36 -14.97
N ALA A 415 13.01 -1.62 -14.32
CA ALA A 415 11.73 -1.91 -14.95
C ALA A 415 10.62 -1.15 -14.21
N TYR A 416 10.12 -0.06 -14.80
CA TYR A 416 9.04 0.73 -14.22
C TYR A 416 7.68 0.08 -14.50
N LEU A 417 7.10 -0.52 -13.46
CA LEU A 417 5.99 -1.47 -13.54
C LEU A 417 4.62 -0.80 -13.68
N SER A 418 4.52 0.51 -13.43
CA SER A 418 3.25 1.25 -13.62
C SER A 418 2.68 1.04 -15.03
N THR A 419 3.54 1.01 -16.05
CA THR A 419 3.13 0.78 -17.45
C THR A 419 2.49 -0.59 -17.66
N MET A 420 3.02 -1.63 -17.01
CA MET A 420 2.42 -2.98 -17.00
C MET A 420 1.05 -2.96 -16.34
N TRP A 421 0.97 -2.34 -15.16
CA TRP A 421 -0.23 -2.36 -14.35
C TRP A 421 -1.34 -1.55 -15.02
N LYS A 422 -1.01 -0.44 -15.68
CA LYS A 422 -1.93 0.30 -16.53
C LYS A 422 -2.45 -0.52 -17.71
N GLU A 423 -1.56 -1.23 -18.42
CA GLU A 423 -1.95 -2.14 -19.51
C GLU A 423 -2.99 -3.17 -19.02
N VAL A 424 -2.83 -3.72 -17.81
CA VAL A 424 -3.79 -4.66 -17.20
C VAL A 424 -5.07 -3.96 -16.75
N LEU A 425 -4.97 -2.90 -15.94
CA LEU A 425 -6.11 -2.19 -15.34
C LEU A 425 -7.07 -1.64 -16.40
N ASP A 426 -6.53 -1.18 -17.54
CA ASP A 426 -7.28 -0.62 -18.66
C ASP A 426 -7.77 -1.66 -19.66
N ALA A 427 -7.33 -2.92 -19.56
CA ALA A 427 -7.73 -3.96 -20.49
C ALA A 427 -9.24 -4.22 -20.42
N ASP A 428 -9.93 -4.09 -21.56
CA ASP A 428 -11.37 -4.32 -21.65
C ASP A 428 -11.69 -5.82 -21.65
N THR A 429 -12.41 -6.29 -20.63
CA THR A 429 -12.84 -7.68 -20.49
C THR A 429 -14.07 -8.01 -21.34
N TRP A 430 -14.79 -6.98 -21.81
CA TRP A 430 -16.09 -7.09 -22.48
C TRP A 430 -17.20 -7.79 -21.66
N ALA A 431 -16.99 -8.03 -20.36
CA ALA A 431 -17.91 -8.80 -19.51
C ALA A 431 -19.35 -8.25 -19.45
N LYS A 432 -19.51 -6.93 -19.57
CA LYS A 432 -20.80 -6.24 -19.72
C LYS A 432 -20.80 -5.29 -20.94
N GLY A 433 -20.12 -5.70 -22.00
CA GLY A 433 -19.91 -4.88 -23.20
C GLY A 433 -18.72 -3.92 -23.09
N PRO A 434 -18.54 -3.02 -24.07
CA PRO A 434 -17.40 -2.10 -24.13
C PRO A 434 -17.23 -1.27 -22.86
N GLY A 435 -15.98 -1.07 -22.44
CA GLY A 435 -15.59 -0.33 -21.24
C GLY A 435 -15.66 -1.16 -19.95
N SER A 436 -15.76 -2.49 -20.04
CA SER A 436 -15.71 -3.38 -18.88
C SER A 436 -14.25 -3.67 -18.49
N THR A 437 -13.49 -2.64 -18.17
CA THR A 437 -12.05 -2.79 -17.90
C THR A 437 -11.79 -3.66 -16.67
N VAL A 438 -10.62 -4.31 -16.59
CA VAL A 438 -10.22 -5.11 -15.41
C VAL A 438 -10.41 -4.32 -14.12
N ALA A 439 -9.95 -3.06 -14.08
CA ALA A 439 -10.13 -2.22 -12.90
C ALA A 439 -11.60 -2.07 -12.50
N ARG A 440 -12.50 -1.86 -13.46
CA ARG A 440 -13.95 -1.75 -13.18
C ARG A 440 -14.57 -3.06 -12.72
N THR A 441 -14.01 -4.20 -13.11
CA THR A 441 -14.45 -5.51 -12.62
C THR A 441 -14.07 -5.76 -11.15
N THR A 442 -13.05 -5.07 -10.63
CA THR A 442 -12.49 -5.29 -9.28
C THR A 442 -12.70 -4.12 -8.31
N ASP A 443 -12.95 -2.90 -8.80
CA ASP A 443 -13.17 -1.68 -7.97
C ASP A 443 -14.64 -1.49 -7.53
N GLY A 444 -15.50 -2.48 -7.78
CA GLY A 444 -16.91 -2.46 -7.40
C GLY A 444 -17.82 -1.62 -8.30
N THR A 445 -17.30 -0.94 -9.33
CA THR A 445 -18.12 -0.06 -10.19
C THR A 445 -18.87 -0.79 -11.30
N LEU A 446 -18.39 -1.96 -11.75
CA LEU A 446 -19.10 -2.78 -12.75
C LEU A 446 -19.96 -3.88 -12.12
N PHE A 447 -19.41 -4.56 -11.11
CA PHE A 447 -20.12 -5.56 -10.31
C PHE A 447 -20.22 -5.01 -8.89
N PRO A 448 -21.43 -4.89 -8.31
CA PRO A 448 -21.56 -4.47 -6.92
C PRO A 448 -20.90 -5.51 -6.01
N GLN A 449 -19.70 -5.20 -5.51
CA GLN A 449 -18.97 -6.04 -4.55
C GLN A 449 -19.13 -5.44 -3.16
N THR A 450 -19.25 -6.30 -2.15
CA THR A 450 -19.30 -5.90 -0.73
C THR A 450 -17.94 -5.43 -0.21
N LEU A 451 -16.87 -5.80 -0.90
CA LEU A 451 -15.48 -5.55 -0.54
C LEU A 451 -14.67 -5.38 -1.82
N THR A 452 -13.85 -4.33 -1.89
CA THR A 452 -12.92 -4.13 -3.00
C THR A 452 -11.49 -4.09 -2.47
N ALA A 453 -10.56 -4.74 -3.17
CA ALA A 453 -9.16 -4.75 -2.76
C ALA A 453 -8.18 -4.83 -3.94
N ILE A 454 -6.96 -4.43 -3.67
CA ILE A 454 -5.80 -4.60 -4.54
C ILE A 454 -4.55 -4.86 -3.69
N ALA A 455 -3.73 -5.82 -4.09
CA ALA A 455 -2.51 -6.21 -3.39
C ALA A 455 -1.28 -6.13 -4.28
N GLY A 456 -0.15 -5.75 -3.67
CA GLY A 456 1.17 -5.73 -4.31
C GLY A 456 2.16 -6.57 -3.51
N VAL A 457 2.83 -7.52 -4.15
CA VAL A 457 3.93 -8.28 -3.52
C VAL A 457 5.11 -7.34 -3.36
N ALA A 458 5.43 -6.99 -2.11
CA ALA A 458 6.38 -5.94 -1.75
C ALA A 458 7.80 -6.22 -2.27
N ASN A 459 8.53 -5.15 -2.62
CA ASN A 459 9.89 -5.18 -3.14
C ASN A 459 10.93 -4.68 -2.12
N ILE A 460 10.60 -4.73 -0.83
CA ILE A 460 11.42 -4.10 0.21
C ILE A 460 12.22 -5.10 1.04
N GLY A 461 13.22 -4.58 1.75
CA GLY A 461 14.01 -5.29 2.73
C GLY A 461 14.89 -4.32 3.52
N ARG A 462 15.90 -4.85 4.21
CA ARG A 462 16.81 -4.10 5.10
C ARG A 462 17.89 -3.26 4.39
N ASP A 463 17.97 -3.29 3.07
CA ASP A 463 18.87 -2.40 2.34
C ASP A 463 18.52 -0.92 2.64
N THR A 464 19.54 -0.05 2.68
CA THR A 464 19.33 1.37 3.02
C THR A 464 18.38 2.09 2.06
N THR A 465 18.30 1.65 0.80
CA THR A 465 17.36 2.18 -0.21
C THR A 465 15.96 1.56 -0.09
N TRP A 466 15.74 0.68 0.89
CA TRP A 466 14.60 -0.22 1.05
C TRP A 466 14.40 -1.24 -0.05
N THR A 467 14.76 -0.93 -1.30
CA THR A 467 14.35 -1.67 -2.51
C THR A 467 15.55 -2.20 -3.32
N GLY A 468 16.74 -2.19 -2.73
CA GLY A 468 18.01 -2.52 -3.38
C GLY A 468 18.52 -1.42 -4.33
N HIS A 469 17.63 -0.78 -5.09
CA HIS A 469 17.98 0.22 -6.09
C HIS A 469 17.08 1.45 -6.04
N HIS A 470 17.66 2.66 -6.05
CA HIS A 470 16.93 3.94 -5.92
C HIS A 470 15.72 4.08 -6.86
N LEU A 471 15.90 3.75 -8.14
CA LEU A 471 14.80 3.88 -9.11
C LEU A 471 13.69 2.84 -8.92
N ILE A 472 13.93 1.74 -8.21
CA ILE A 472 12.93 0.67 -7.98
C ILE A 472 11.94 1.07 -6.88
N GLN A 473 12.28 2.06 -6.04
CA GLN A 473 11.33 2.72 -5.14
C GLN A 473 10.11 3.29 -5.88
N SER A 474 10.29 3.70 -7.15
CA SER A 474 9.21 4.21 -7.99
C SER A 474 8.10 3.18 -8.22
N ASN A 475 8.40 1.88 -8.17
CA ASN A 475 7.39 0.82 -8.34
C ASN A 475 6.51 0.68 -7.09
N TRP A 476 7.08 0.74 -5.89
CA TRP A 476 6.30 0.77 -4.65
C TRP A 476 5.42 2.02 -4.61
N TYR A 477 6.00 3.17 -4.95
CA TYR A 477 5.25 4.42 -5.06
C TYR A 477 4.08 4.30 -6.05
N ALA A 478 4.35 3.87 -7.28
CA ALA A 478 3.36 3.76 -8.33
C ALA A 478 2.24 2.78 -7.98
N PHE A 479 2.56 1.69 -7.29
CA PHE A 479 1.56 0.73 -6.83
C PHE A 479 0.55 1.43 -5.90
N GLY A 480 1.01 2.14 -4.87
CA GLY A 480 0.10 2.86 -3.97
C GLY A 480 -0.71 3.94 -4.68
N ARG A 481 -0.10 4.69 -5.61
CA ARG A 481 -0.84 5.69 -6.40
C ARG A 481 -1.95 5.07 -7.24
N LEU A 482 -1.69 3.94 -7.92
CA LEU A 482 -2.71 3.22 -8.71
C LEU A 482 -3.73 2.48 -7.85
N ALA A 483 -3.34 2.02 -6.65
CA ALA A 483 -4.26 1.45 -5.68
C ALA A 483 -5.21 2.51 -5.11
N TRP A 484 -4.76 3.75 -4.97
CA TRP A 484 -5.62 4.89 -4.65
C TRP A 484 -6.52 5.25 -5.82
N ASP A 485 -5.95 5.49 -7.01
CA ASP A 485 -6.69 5.80 -8.22
C ASP A 485 -6.05 5.18 -9.46
N HIS A 486 -6.69 4.13 -9.96
CA HIS A 486 -6.24 3.37 -11.14
C HIS A 486 -6.35 4.17 -12.45
N GLN A 487 -7.00 5.34 -12.43
CA GLN A 487 -7.17 6.23 -13.58
C GLN A 487 -5.97 7.16 -13.80
N LEU A 488 -5.02 7.23 -12.85
CA LEU A 488 -3.79 8.01 -13.01
C LEU A 488 -2.92 7.48 -14.17
N SER A 489 -2.22 8.37 -14.86
CA SER A 489 -1.27 7.97 -15.91
C SER A 489 0.08 7.53 -15.29
N SER A 490 0.78 6.63 -15.97
CA SER A 490 2.13 6.22 -15.54
C SER A 490 3.12 7.38 -15.59
N GLU A 491 2.96 8.29 -16.53
CA GLU A 491 3.77 9.49 -16.70
C GLU A 491 3.59 10.48 -15.55
N ASP A 492 2.35 10.76 -15.13
CA ASP A 492 2.09 11.68 -14.02
C ASP A 492 2.63 11.12 -12.70
N ILE A 493 2.50 9.81 -12.47
CA ILE A 493 3.05 9.15 -11.29
C ILE A 493 4.59 9.23 -11.29
N ALA A 494 5.22 9.01 -12.46
CA ALA A 494 6.67 9.11 -12.58
C ALA A 494 7.16 10.56 -12.38
N ASP A 495 6.51 11.55 -12.98
CA ASP A 495 6.84 12.98 -12.79
C ASP A 495 6.74 13.39 -11.31
N GLU A 496 5.66 12.98 -10.63
CA GLU A 496 5.44 13.20 -9.21
C GLU A 496 6.57 12.58 -8.37
N TRP A 497 6.86 11.29 -8.57
CA TRP A 497 7.90 10.57 -7.84
C TRP A 497 9.31 11.15 -8.09
N ILE A 498 9.66 11.48 -9.34
CA ILE A 498 10.97 12.03 -9.70
C ILE A 498 11.19 13.38 -9.01
N LYS A 499 10.18 14.25 -8.97
CA LYS A 499 10.28 15.56 -8.31
C LYS A 499 10.43 15.44 -6.81
N MET A 500 9.72 14.50 -6.19
CA MET A 500 9.82 14.21 -4.75
C MET A 500 11.16 13.58 -4.38
N THR A 501 11.71 12.72 -5.23
CA THR A 501 12.81 11.83 -4.88
C THR A 501 14.17 12.30 -5.40
N LEU A 502 14.22 12.97 -6.56
CA LEU A 502 15.47 13.22 -7.28
C LEU A 502 15.65 14.70 -7.64
N SER A 503 14.78 15.29 -8.45
CA SER A 503 15.01 16.65 -8.97
C SER A 503 13.76 17.32 -9.53
N HIS A 504 13.69 18.65 -9.38
CA HIS A 504 12.73 19.50 -10.08
C HIS A 504 13.22 20.01 -11.44
N ASN A 505 14.47 19.74 -11.84
CA ASN A 505 15.01 20.26 -13.09
C ASN A 505 14.32 19.59 -14.30
N PRO A 506 13.59 20.33 -15.17
CA PRO A 506 12.90 19.73 -16.31
C PRO A 506 13.82 18.98 -17.27
N ALA A 507 15.09 19.40 -17.38
CA ALA A 507 16.10 18.73 -18.21
C ALA A 507 16.55 17.38 -17.63
N PHE A 508 16.22 17.08 -16.37
CA PHE A 508 16.41 15.78 -15.74
C PHE A 508 15.10 14.97 -15.72
N VAL A 509 13.99 15.62 -15.32
CA VAL A 509 12.68 14.98 -15.18
C VAL A 509 12.19 14.37 -16.49
N GLY A 510 12.24 15.14 -17.60
CA GLY A 510 11.75 14.67 -18.89
C GLY A 510 12.47 13.43 -19.40
N PRO A 511 13.81 13.45 -19.53
CA PRO A 511 14.57 12.28 -19.98
C PRO A 511 14.43 11.05 -19.07
N LEU A 512 14.39 11.23 -17.74
CA LEU A 512 14.20 10.11 -16.82
C LEU A 512 12.81 9.50 -16.93
N THR A 513 11.76 10.32 -17.05
CA THR A 513 10.39 9.85 -17.26
C THR A 513 10.31 9.00 -18.54
N ASP A 514 10.89 9.48 -19.64
CA ASP A 514 10.93 8.75 -20.92
C ASP A 514 11.74 7.44 -20.83
N MET A 515 12.82 7.42 -20.04
CA MET A 515 13.55 6.18 -19.75
C MET A 515 12.68 5.19 -18.96
N MET A 516 11.97 5.66 -17.93
CA MET A 516 11.06 4.85 -17.12
C MET A 516 9.94 4.26 -17.97
N MET A 517 9.27 5.05 -18.82
CA MET A 517 8.17 4.54 -19.66
C MET A 517 8.60 3.41 -20.61
N ARG A 518 9.84 3.44 -21.10
CA ARG A 518 10.38 2.43 -22.03
C ARG A 518 11.02 1.24 -21.33
N SER A 519 11.32 1.35 -20.04
CA SER A 519 12.12 0.37 -19.31
C SER A 519 11.47 -1.02 -19.21
N ARG A 520 10.13 -1.10 -19.09
CA ARG A 520 9.44 -2.41 -19.13
C ARG A 520 9.58 -3.07 -20.51
N GLU A 521 9.24 -2.37 -21.58
CA GLU A 521 9.26 -2.96 -22.94
C GLU A 521 10.67 -3.34 -23.39
N ALA A 522 11.72 -2.74 -22.83
CA ALA A 522 13.10 -3.13 -23.09
C ALA A 522 13.39 -4.61 -22.74
N TRP A 523 12.69 -5.18 -21.75
CA TRP A 523 12.79 -6.58 -21.37
C TRP A 523 12.13 -7.55 -22.35
N TRP A 524 11.30 -7.07 -23.27
CA TRP A 524 10.65 -7.91 -24.26
C TRP A 524 11.45 -8.06 -25.56
N ILE A 525 12.38 -7.14 -25.81
CA ILE A 525 13.21 -7.11 -27.04
C ILE A 525 14.49 -7.96 -26.90
N ILE A 526 14.81 -8.42 -25.69
CA ILE A 526 15.96 -9.29 -25.37
C ILE A 526 15.43 -10.70 -25.11
#